data_AF-A0A821QYS6-F1
#
_entry.id   AF-A0A821QYS6-F1
#
_cell.length_a   1.000
_cell.length_b   1.000
_cell.length_c   1.000
_cell.angle_alpha   90.00
_cell.angle_beta   90.00
_cell.angle_gamma   90.00
#
_symmetry.space_group_name_H-M   'P 1'
#
loop_
_entity.id
_entity.type
_entity.pdbx_description
1 polymer ?
#
loop_
_entity_poly.entity_id
_entity_poly.type
_entity_poly.pdbx_seq_one_letter_code
_entity_poly.pdbx_strand_id
1 'polypeptide(L)'
;MDDPSIDVNPITPSGTTNTPSTANVALADLDTFVNYLKRVCAPILDSSLENTNDIERLFTDRASIDCIKKFIRDAQCQTILISKTITPKEDPSSNETDPTTANASSDTSIINSSPSSSSKPDGFYTISTEVHYINPKMLSLVILKRGQLIEGDKKFHTQLRIINLVDSSPYETLHAYISHVIGPYFKSYVRES
;
A
#
# COMPACT_ATOMS: atom_id res chain seq x y z
N MET A 1 -67.17 22.93 36.43
CA MET A 1 -66.80 22.27 35.16
C MET A 1 -65.69 23.12 34.61
N ASP A 2 -64.46 22.69 34.88
CA ASP A 2 -63.30 23.56 34.87
C ASP A 2 -62.25 22.90 33.98
N ASP A 3 -61.94 23.56 32.86
CA ASP A 3 -61.01 23.12 31.84
C ASP A 3 -59.79 24.07 31.85
N PRO A 4 -58.63 23.63 32.37
CA PRO A 4 -57.41 24.42 32.33
C PRO A 4 -56.60 24.10 31.07
N SER A 5 -56.41 25.12 30.22
CA SER A 5 -55.64 25.04 28.98
C SER A 5 -54.27 24.39 29.14
N ILE A 6 -53.95 23.44 28.25
CA ILE A 6 -52.63 22.81 28.17
C ILE A 6 -51.65 23.78 27.48
N ASP A 7 -50.66 24.25 28.22
CA ASP A 7 -49.55 25.05 27.70
C ASP A 7 -48.44 24.12 27.15
N VAL A 8 -48.27 24.10 25.82
CA VAL A 8 -47.33 23.20 25.13
C VAL A 8 -46.01 23.92 24.88
N ASN A 9 -45.09 23.83 25.85
CA ASN A 9 -43.70 24.25 25.64
C ASN A 9 -42.96 23.26 24.71
N PRO A 10 -42.37 23.71 23.58
CA PRO A 10 -41.55 22.84 22.75
C PRO A 10 -40.18 22.60 23.39
N ILE A 11 -39.89 21.34 23.73
CA ILE A 11 -38.57 20.92 24.20
C ILE A 11 -37.58 20.98 23.04
N THR A 12 -36.69 21.98 23.02
CA THR A 12 -35.53 22.01 22.14
C THR A 12 -34.43 21.10 22.69
N PRO A 13 -34.02 20.03 21.99
CA PRO A 13 -32.85 19.27 22.38
C PRO A 13 -31.58 20.06 22.02
N SER A 14 -30.96 20.69 23.01
CA SER A 14 -29.62 21.27 22.92
C SER A 14 -28.55 20.19 22.83
N GLY A 15 -28.57 19.43 21.73
CA GLY A 15 -27.51 18.50 21.37
C GLY A 15 -26.25 19.26 20.98
N THR A 16 -25.41 19.61 21.96
CA THR A 16 -24.05 20.06 21.71
C THR A 16 -23.27 18.88 21.12
N THR A 17 -23.26 18.80 19.79
CA THR A 17 -22.32 17.94 19.07
C THR A 17 -20.92 18.48 19.32
N ASN A 18 -20.22 17.86 20.29
CA ASN A 18 -18.77 17.95 20.37
C ASN A 18 -18.18 17.27 19.13
N THR A 19 -18.21 17.96 18.00
CA THR A 19 -17.21 17.76 16.96
C THR A 19 -15.86 18.01 17.63
N PRO A 20 -14.94 17.02 17.69
CA PRO A 20 -13.61 17.29 18.20
C PRO A 20 -13.03 18.37 17.31
N SER A 21 -12.68 19.53 17.89
CA SER A 21 -12.08 20.61 17.15
C SER A 21 -10.82 20.09 16.49
N THR A 22 -10.80 20.09 15.16
CA THR A 22 -9.56 19.89 14.41
C THR A 22 -8.65 21.04 14.79
N ALA A 23 -7.79 20.81 15.79
CA ALA A 23 -6.67 21.68 16.05
C ALA A 23 -5.92 21.90 14.74
N ASN A 24 -5.31 23.07 14.58
CA ASN A 24 -4.68 23.48 13.32
C ASN A 24 -3.34 22.73 13.15
N VAL A 25 -3.44 21.43 12.89
CA VAL A 25 -2.33 20.48 12.80
C VAL A 25 -1.65 20.66 11.46
N ALA A 26 -0.37 21.00 11.48
CA ALA A 26 0.43 21.09 10.27
C ALA A 26 0.52 19.70 9.62
N LEU A 27 0.00 19.57 8.39
CA LEU A 27 0.12 18.32 7.63
C LEU A 27 1.56 18.08 7.19
N ALA A 28 1.93 16.82 7.02
CA ALA A 28 3.20 16.45 6.44
C ALA A 28 3.35 16.94 5.00
N ASP A 29 4.54 17.44 4.68
CA ASP A 29 4.94 17.72 3.32
C ASP A 29 4.93 16.45 2.46
N LEU A 30 4.43 16.58 1.23
CA LEU A 30 4.22 15.48 0.30
C LEU A 30 5.56 14.87 -0.15
N ASP A 31 6.52 15.70 -0.55
CA ASP A 31 7.78 15.23 -1.10
C ASP A 31 8.62 14.56 -0.01
N THR A 32 8.63 15.14 1.20
CA THR A 32 9.25 14.56 2.39
C THR A 32 8.63 13.20 2.75
N PHE A 33 7.29 13.08 2.68
CA PHE A 33 6.59 11.82 2.94
C PHE A 33 6.83 10.76 1.86
N VAL A 34 6.78 11.14 0.58
CA VAL A 34 7.11 10.26 -0.56
C VAL A 34 8.55 9.74 -0.46
N ASN A 35 9.51 10.60 -0.13
CA ASN A 35 10.90 10.19 0.10
C ASN A 35 11.07 9.23 1.28
N TYR A 36 10.24 9.34 2.32
CA TYR A 36 10.19 8.35 3.40
C TYR A 36 9.60 7.02 2.91
N LEU A 37 8.50 7.05 2.15
CA LEU A 37 7.88 5.84 1.59
C LEU A 37 8.87 5.07 0.70
N LYS A 38 9.60 5.75 -0.19
CA LYS A 38 10.66 5.13 -1.04
C LYS A 38 11.66 4.32 -0.20
N ARG A 39 12.22 4.93 0.85
CA ARG A 39 13.22 4.31 1.74
C ARG A 39 12.68 3.10 2.51
N VAL A 40 11.37 3.06 2.79
CA VAL A 40 10.72 1.97 3.52
C VAL A 40 10.28 0.84 2.58
N CYS A 41 9.67 1.19 1.45
CA CYS A 41 8.99 0.23 0.58
C CYS A 41 9.97 -0.52 -0.33
N ALA A 42 11.00 0.16 -0.85
CA ALA A 42 11.98 -0.43 -1.77
C ALA A 42 12.65 -1.71 -1.21
N PRO A 43 13.26 -1.73 -0.01
CA PRO A 43 13.92 -2.94 0.50
C PRO A 43 12.96 -4.09 0.85
N ILE A 44 11.67 -3.80 1.05
CA ILE A 44 10.66 -4.82 1.41
C ILE A 44 10.06 -5.46 0.14
N LEU A 45 9.77 -4.66 -0.89
CA LEU A 45 9.17 -5.12 -2.15
C LEU A 45 10.23 -5.51 -3.20
N ASP A 46 11.47 -5.07 -3.04
CA ASP A 46 12.62 -5.49 -3.83
C ASP A 46 13.86 -5.68 -2.94
N SER A 47 13.97 -6.86 -2.35
CA SER A 47 15.11 -7.23 -1.51
C SER A 47 16.45 -7.29 -2.25
N SER A 48 16.46 -7.24 -3.59
CA SER A 48 17.70 -7.15 -4.38
C SER A 48 18.19 -5.71 -4.52
N LEU A 49 17.27 -4.73 -4.47
CA LEU A 49 17.51 -3.31 -4.76
C LEU A 49 18.13 -3.04 -6.15
N GLU A 50 18.19 -4.04 -7.03
CA GLU A 50 18.85 -3.92 -8.34
C GLU A 50 18.06 -3.11 -9.36
N ASN A 51 16.73 -3.00 -9.19
CA ASN A 51 15.88 -2.17 -10.06
C ASN A 51 14.92 -1.29 -9.25
N THR A 52 15.46 -0.21 -8.68
CA THR A 52 14.67 0.82 -7.97
C THR A 52 13.86 1.71 -8.91
N ASN A 53 14.10 1.70 -10.22
CA ASN A 53 13.48 2.65 -11.16
C ASN A 53 11.95 2.51 -11.22
N ASP A 54 11.42 1.29 -11.13
CA ASP A 54 9.97 1.04 -11.23
C ASP A 54 9.20 1.45 -9.96
N ILE A 55 9.81 1.29 -8.78
CA ILE A 55 9.23 1.81 -7.55
C ILE A 55 9.39 3.33 -7.45
N GLU A 56 10.49 3.90 -7.94
CA GLU A 56 10.62 5.36 -8.13
C GLU A 56 9.52 5.90 -9.05
N ARG A 57 9.23 5.21 -10.16
CA ARG A 57 8.17 5.55 -11.11
C ARG A 57 6.79 5.53 -10.46
N LEU A 58 6.45 4.53 -9.64
CA LEU A 58 5.21 4.50 -8.85
C LEU A 58 5.02 5.82 -8.07
N PHE A 59 6.06 6.27 -7.37
CA PHE A 59 5.98 7.49 -6.56
C PHE A 59 5.98 8.80 -7.36
N THR A 60 6.18 8.74 -8.69
CA THR A 60 5.99 9.88 -9.61
C THR A 60 4.66 9.88 -10.36
N ASP A 61 3.93 8.75 -10.35
CA ASP A 61 2.65 8.65 -11.03
C ASP A 61 1.58 9.53 -10.35
N ARG A 62 0.71 10.14 -11.16
CA ARG A 62 -0.31 11.07 -10.70
C ARG A 62 -1.36 10.41 -9.81
N ALA A 63 -1.88 9.25 -10.20
CA ALA A 63 -2.89 8.54 -9.40
C ALA A 63 -2.31 8.09 -8.05
N SER A 64 -1.05 7.68 -8.08
CA SER A 64 -0.28 7.28 -6.90
C SER A 64 -0.03 8.46 -5.95
N ILE A 65 0.39 9.61 -6.48
CA ILE A 65 0.52 10.86 -5.73
C ILE A 65 -0.83 11.29 -5.14
N ASP A 66 -1.93 11.18 -5.89
CA ASP A 66 -3.25 11.56 -5.39
C ASP A 66 -3.77 10.60 -4.30
N CYS A 67 -3.43 9.30 -4.36
CA CYS A 67 -3.64 8.35 -3.26
C CYS A 67 -2.82 8.73 -2.01
N ILE A 68 -1.55 9.11 -2.16
CA ILE A 68 -0.67 9.54 -1.06
C ILE A 68 -1.14 10.87 -0.45
N LYS A 69 -1.68 11.79 -1.27
CA LYS A 69 -2.32 13.04 -0.82
C LYS A 69 -3.65 12.81 -0.10
N LYS A 70 -4.39 11.73 -0.41
CA LYS A 70 -5.62 11.33 0.29
C LYS A 70 -5.28 10.62 1.60
N PHE A 71 -4.28 9.74 1.59
CA PHE A 71 -3.43 9.55 2.78
C PHE A 71 -2.82 10.90 3.21
N ILE A 72 -2.15 11.01 4.35
CA ILE A 72 -1.88 12.33 4.97
C ILE A 72 -3.20 13.04 5.38
N ARG A 73 -3.96 13.66 4.46
CA ARG A 73 -5.02 14.66 4.75
C ARG A 73 -6.40 14.12 5.10
N ASP A 74 -6.82 12.96 4.60
CA ASP A 74 -8.19 12.46 4.81
C ASP A 74 -8.24 11.59 6.07
N ALA A 75 -9.06 11.99 7.04
CA ALA A 75 -9.27 11.28 8.29
C ALA A 75 -9.93 9.90 8.12
N GLN A 76 -10.68 9.69 7.03
CA GLN A 76 -11.28 8.40 6.68
C GLN A 76 -10.30 7.49 5.92
N CYS A 77 -9.31 8.06 5.23
CA CYS A 77 -8.25 7.32 4.55
C CYS A 77 -7.16 6.87 5.55
N GLN A 78 -7.40 5.73 6.21
CA GLN A 78 -6.51 5.19 7.24
C GLN A 78 -5.37 4.31 6.71
N THR A 79 -5.48 3.79 5.48
CA THR A 79 -4.53 2.85 4.88
C THR A 79 -4.06 3.28 3.49
N ILE A 80 -2.85 2.88 3.13
CA ILE A 80 -2.45 2.64 1.73
C ILE A 80 -1.86 1.23 1.63
N LEU A 81 -2.21 0.54 0.55
CA LEU A 81 -1.63 -0.71 0.10
C LEU A 81 -0.68 -0.38 -1.04
N ILE A 82 0.58 -0.77 -0.93
CA ILE A 82 1.59 -0.68 -2.00
C ILE A 82 1.95 -2.10 -2.38
N SER A 83 1.81 -2.47 -3.64
CA SER A 83 1.99 -3.84 -4.11
C SER A 83 2.93 -3.92 -5.31
N LYS A 84 3.67 -5.02 -5.41
CA LYS A 84 4.46 -5.41 -6.59
C LYS A 84 3.91 -6.73 -7.13
N THR A 85 3.41 -6.72 -8.35
CA THR A 85 3.00 -7.94 -9.04
C THR A 85 4.22 -8.57 -9.70
N ILE A 86 4.49 -9.83 -9.42
CA ILE A 86 5.55 -10.60 -10.07
C ILE A 86 4.95 -11.28 -11.30
N THR A 87 5.34 -10.81 -12.48
CA THR A 87 5.04 -11.49 -13.75
C THR A 87 5.92 -12.74 -13.85
N PRO A 88 5.36 -13.96 -14.01
CA PRO A 88 6.16 -15.09 -14.46
C PRO A 88 6.70 -14.79 -15.86
N LYS A 89 7.90 -15.26 -16.18
CA LYS A 89 8.23 -15.45 -17.59
C LYS A 89 7.34 -16.54 -18.16
N GLU A 90 6.84 -16.32 -19.37
CA GLU A 90 6.48 -17.44 -20.24
C GLU A 90 7.79 -18.02 -20.77
N ASP A 91 8.09 -19.28 -20.46
CA ASP A 91 9.18 -20.01 -21.09
C ASP A 91 8.68 -20.54 -22.46
N PRO A 92 9.21 -20.06 -23.60
CA PRO A 92 8.71 -20.44 -24.92
C PRO A 92 9.34 -21.77 -25.39
N SER A 93 9.28 -22.83 -24.57
CA SER A 93 9.94 -24.10 -24.88
C SER A 93 9.22 -25.34 -24.35
N SER A 94 8.00 -25.59 -24.82
CA SER A 94 7.43 -26.95 -24.89
C SER A 94 6.39 -27.09 -26.00
N ASN A 95 6.87 -27.16 -27.24
CA ASN A 95 6.18 -27.85 -28.33
C ASN A 95 7.27 -28.58 -29.13
N GLU A 96 7.24 -29.91 -29.09
CA GLU A 96 8.22 -30.73 -29.79
C GLU A 96 7.97 -30.73 -31.32
N THR A 97 9.10 -30.72 -32.03
CA THR A 97 9.34 -31.11 -33.44
C THR A 97 8.18 -31.60 -34.30
N ASP A 98 8.08 -31.03 -35.52
CA ASP A 98 8.60 -31.77 -36.70
C ASP A 98 9.13 -30.81 -37.79
N PRO A 99 10.13 -31.18 -38.62
CA PRO A 99 10.84 -30.24 -39.49
C PRO A 99 10.44 -30.32 -40.97
N THR A 100 10.33 -29.19 -41.66
CA THR A 100 10.62 -29.18 -43.12
C THR A 100 11.02 -27.83 -43.68
N THR A 101 12.01 -27.88 -44.58
CA THR A 101 12.38 -26.89 -45.60
C THR A 101 13.19 -25.67 -45.13
N ALA A 102 14.49 -25.75 -45.39
CA ALA A 102 15.42 -24.64 -45.29
C ALA A 102 15.15 -23.55 -46.34
N ASN A 103 15.56 -22.32 -46.02
CA ASN A 103 16.25 -21.50 -47.02
C ASN A 103 17.26 -20.57 -46.34
N ALA A 104 18.48 -20.57 -46.84
CA ALA A 104 19.58 -19.73 -46.35
C ALA A 104 19.70 -18.49 -47.24
N SER A 105 19.93 -17.33 -46.64
CA SER A 105 20.57 -16.18 -47.29
C SER A 105 21.12 -15.21 -46.24
N SER A 106 22.41 -14.92 -46.35
CA SER A 106 23.16 -13.94 -45.57
C SER A 106 22.75 -12.50 -45.92
N ASP A 107 22.80 -11.56 -44.98
CA ASP A 107 23.99 -10.70 -44.87
C ASP A 107 24.06 -9.88 -43.56
N THR A 108 25.22 -9.30 -43.29
CA THR A 108 25.59 -8.61 -42.05
C THR A 108 25.26 -7.12 -42.08
N SER A 109 24.56 -6.59 -41.08
CA SER A 109 24.67 -5.16 -40.73
C SER A 109 24.52 -4.92 -39.23
N ILE A 110 25.47 -4.16 -38.67
CA ILE A 110 25.50 -3.75 -37.26
C ILE A 110 24.83 -2.38 -37.16
N ILE A 111 23.73 -2.28 -36.41
CA ILE A 111 23.28 -1.01 -35.82
C ILE A 111 22.72 -1.22 -34.41
N ASN A 112 23.21 -0.38 -33.50
CA ASN A 112 23.00 -0.38 -32.06
C ASN A 112 21.56 -0.70 -31.59
N SER A 113 21.41 -1.81 -30.90
CA SER A 113 20.45 -1.99 -29.81
C SER A 113 21.16 -2.77 -28.72
N SER A 114 21.53 -2.11 -27.61
CA SER A 114 22.19 -2.78 -26.49
C SER A 114 21.23 -3.80 -25.88
N PRO A 115 21.47 -5.13 -25.97
CA PRO A 115 20.66 -6.10 -25.27
C PRO A 115 21.24 -6.21 -23.86
N SER A 116 20.86 -5.29 -22.98
CA SER A 116 21.12 -5.42 -21.54
C SER A 116 20.33 -6.61 -21.02
N SER A 117 20.99 -7.77 -21.01
CA SER A 117 20.46 -9.08 -20.65
C SER A 117 20.23 -9.22 -19.14
N SER A 118 19.41 -8.35 -18.55
CA SER A 118 18.86 -8.51 -17.21
C SER A 118 17.60 -9.36 -17.26
N SER A 119 17.79 -10.68 -17.23
CA SER A 119 16.75 -11.69 -17.44
C SER A 119 15.87 -11.93 -16.20
N LYS A 120 15.32 -10.87 -15.60
CA LYS A 120 14.47 -10.92 -14.38
C LYS A 120 12.99 -10.64 -14.70
N PRO A 121 12.04 -11.10 -13.86
CA PRO A 121 10.62 -10.83 -14.05
C PRO A 121 10.32 -9.34 -13.88
N ASP A 122 9.74 -8.74 -14.91
CA ASP A 122 9.45 -7.31 -14.96
C ASP A 122 8.15 -7.03 -14.19
N GLY A 123 8.31 -6.65 -12.92
CA GLY A 123 7.21 -6.56 -11.96
C GLY A 123 6.66 -5.15 -11.83
N PHE A 124 5.39 -4.96 -12.15
CA PHE A 124 4.73 -3.66 -12.03
C PHE A 124 4.27 -3.38 -10.60
N TYR A 125 4.41 -2.13 -10.18
CA TYR A 125 3.99 -1.64 -8.87
C TYR A 125 2.62 -0.95 -8.95
N THR A 126 1.82 -1.06 -7.89
CA THR A 126 0.55 -0.36 -7.73
C THR A 126 0.42 0.21 -6.32
N ILE A 127 -0.46 1.21 -6.18
CA ILE A 127 -0.88 1.74 -4.88
C ILE A 127 -2.40 1.91 -4.85
N SER A 128 -3.02 1.60 -3.72
CA SER A 128 -4.45 1.80 -3.45
C SER A 128 -4.65 2.33 -2.04
N THR A 129 -5.74 3.06 -1.79
CA THR A 129 -6.17 3.39 -0.41
C THR A 129 -6.89 2.25 0.30
N GLU A 130 -7.25 1.19 -0.44
CA GLU A 130 -8.01 0.05 0.07
C GLU A 130 -7.14 -1.22 0.14
N VAL A 131 -7.14 -1.86 1.31
CA VAL A 131 -6.43 -3.13 1.51
C VAL A 131 -7.29 -4.28 1.01
N HIS A 132 -6.81 -5.00 0.01
CA HIS A 132 -7.48 -6.14 -0.58
C HIS A 132 -6.45 -7.16 -1.07
N TYR A 133 -6.83 -8.44 -1.05
CA TYR A 133 -6.05 -9.49 -1.70
C TYR A 133 -6.32 -9.48 -3.21
N ILE A 134 -5.26 -9.54 -4.02
CA ILE A 134 -5.36 -9.56 -5.48
C ILE A 134 -5.03 -10.95 -6.01
N ASN A 135 -3.80 -11.44 -5.82
CA ASN A 135 -3.35 -12.76 -6.28
C ASN A 135 -2.11 -13.23 -5.47
N PRO A 136 -1.69 -14.50 -5.54
CA PRO A 136 -0.61 -15.04 -4.72
C PRO A 136 0.80 -14.81 -5.29
N LYS A 137 0.91 -14.11 -6.44
CA LYS A 137 2.19 -13.71 -7.07
C LYS A 137 2.48 -12.23 -6.83
N MET A 138 2.09 -11.73 -5.66
CA MET A 138 2.15 -10.32 -5.32
C MET A 138 2.79 -10.13 -3.96
N LEU A 139 3.79 -9.25 -3.90
CA LEU A 139 4.34 -8.75 -2.64
C LEU A 139 3.54 -7.49 -2.27
N SER A 140 2.94 -7.47 -1.07
CA SER A 140 2.09 -6.36 -0.64
C SER A 140 2.55 -5.78 0.69
N LEU A 141 2.58 -4.45 0.78
CA LEU A 141 2.95 -3.70 1.96
C LEU A 141 1.80 -2.75 2.33
N VAL A 142 1.21 -2.94 3.49
CA VAL A 142 0.16 -2.07 4.02
C VAL A 142 0.77 -1.07 4.99
N ILE A 143 0.48 0.19 4.77
CA ILE A 143 0.85 1.30 5.66
C ILE A 143 -0.43 1.86 6.27
N LEU A 144 -0.53 1.76 7.60
CA LEU A 144 -1.68 2.14 8.40
C LEU A 144 -1.32 3.34 9.28
N LYS A 145 -2.15 4.39 9.27
CA LYS A 145 -1.99 5.53 10.19
C LYS A 145 -2.21 5.09 11.65
N ARG A 146 -1.59 5.82 12.58
CA ARG A 146 -1.89 5.77 14.01
C ARG A 146 -2.86 6.86 14.48
N GLY A 147 -2.94 7.96 13.74
CA GLY A 147 -3.86 9.07 13.96
C GLY A 147 -4.77 9.32 12.75
N GLN A 148 -5.59 10.36 12.80
CA GLN A 148 -6.46 10.73 11.67
C GLN A 148 -5.66 11.25 10.47
N LEU A 149 -4.63 12.06 10.76
CA LEU A 149 -3.79 12.75 9.77
C LEU A 149 -2.33 12.29 9.89
N ILE A 150 -1.51 12.59 8.87
CA ILE A 150 -0.05 12.57 9.04
C ILE A 150 0.42 14.01 9.27
N GLU A 151 1.03 14.21 10.43
CA GLU A 151 1.44 15.49 10.99
C GLU A 151 2.90 15.79 10.60
N GLY A 152 3.22 17.02 10.22
CA GLY A 152 4.55 17.41 9.72
C GLY A 152 5.60 17.63 10.81
N ASP A 153 5.17 17.83 12.06
CA ASP A 153 6.02 18.02 13.24
C ASP A 153 6.49 16.71 13.87
N LYS A 154 5.85 15.58 13.55
CA LYS A 154 6.10 14.26 14.13
C LYS A 154 6.85 13.34 13.16
N LYS A 155 7.82 12.58 13.68
CA LYS A 155 8.58 11.60 12.89
C LYS A 155 7.64 10.54 12.29
N PHE A 156 7.66 10.30 10.99
CA PHE A 156 6.70 9.40 10.33
C PHE A 156 6.66 7.98 10.91
N HIS A 157 7.79 7.41 11.34
CA HIS A 157 7.80 6.08 11.97
C HIS A 157 7.01 6.00 13.29
N THR A 158 6.77 7.12 13.99
CA THR A 158 5.91 7.12 15.19
C THR A 158 4.44 7.29 14.85
N GLN A 159 4.11 7.67 13.61
CA GLN A 159 2.74 7.91 13.13
C GLN A 159 2.15 6.75 12.32
N LEU A 160 2.97 5.76 11.97
CA LEU A 160 2.63 4.69 11.05
C LEU A 160 2.75 3.31 11.71
N ARG A 161 2.03 2.34 11.15
CA ARG A 161 2.28 0.90 11.28
C ARG A 161 2.49 0.35 9.88
N ILE A 162 3.43 -0.57 9.73
CA ILE A 162 3.77 -1.22 8.46
C ILE A 162 3.48 -2.71 8.64
N ILE A 163 2.71 -3.30 7.74
CA ILE A 163 2.29 -4.71 7.77
C ILE A 163 2.66 -5.34 6.43
N ASN A 164 3.39 -6.45 6.46
CA ASN A 164 3.91 -7.12 5.28
C ASN A 164 3.00 -8.30 4.92
N LEU A 165 2.54 -8.37 3.67
CA LEU A 165 1.63 -9.39 3.16
C LEU A 165 2.28 -10.02 1.92
N VAL A 166 3.14 -11.02 2.14
CA VAL A 166 4.06 -11.54 1.12
C VAL A 166 4.03 -13.07 0.93
N ASP A 167 3.35 -13.81 1.80
CA ASP A 167 3.35 -15.27 1.70
C ASP A 167 2.34 -15.76 0.65
N SER A 168 2.55 -16.99 0.16
CA SER A 168 1.74 -17.62 -0.89
C SER A 168 0.27 -17.88 -0.49
N SER A 169 -0.04 -17.84 0.82
CA SER A 169 -1.37 -18.05 1.37
C SER A 169 -1.74 -16.93 2.35
N PRO A 170 -2.74 -16.08 2.03
CA PRO A 170 -3.23 -15.05 2.96
C PRO A 170 -3.69 -15.61 4.30
N TYR A 171 -4.23 -16.83 4.33
CA TYR A 171 -4.62 -17.50 5.57
C TYR A 171 -3.42 -17.81 6.46
N GLU A 172 -2.27 -18.18 5.87
CA GLU A 172 -1.04 -18.46 6.60
C GLU A 172 -0.44 -17.19 7.19
N THR A 173 -0.30 -16.13 6.38
CA THR A 173 0.14 -14.80 6.85
C THR A 173 -0.74 -14.27 7.98
N LEU A 174 -2.07 -14.29 7.80
CA LEU A 174 -3.02 -13.80 8.81
C LEU A 174 -3.01 -14.67 10.07
N HIS A 175 -2.95 -16.00 9.92
CA HIS A 175 -2.81 -16.90 11.05
C HIS A 175 -1.52 -16.63 11.82
N ALA A 176 -0.39 -16.44 11.14
CA ALA A 176 0.90 -16.13 11.77
C ALA A 176 0.84 -14.81 12.55
N TYR A 177 0.28 -13.74 11.96
CA TYR A 177 0.08 -12.48 12.67
C TYR A 177 -0.81 -12.64 13.91
N ILE A 178 -1.94 -13.33 13.80
CA ILE A 178 -2.90 -13.48 14.90
C ILE A 178 -2.33 -14.36 16.02
N SER A 179 -1.78 -15.52 15.68
CA SER A 179 -1.33 -16.54 16.63
C SER A 179 0.01 -16.21 17.30
N HIS A 180 0.96 -15.62 16.57
CA HIS A 180 2.33 -15.38 17.08
C HIS A 180 2.61 -13.94 17.46
N VAL A 181 1.86 -12.95 16.95
CA VAL A 181 2.10 -11.52 17.25
C VAL A 181 0.97 -10.94 18.10
N ILE A 182 -0.25 -10.87 17.55
CA ILE A 182 -1.37 -10.16 18.20
C ILE A 182 -1.82 -10.87 19.48
N GLY A 183 -2.05 -12.18 19.43
CA GLY A 183 -2.50 -12.98 20.58
C GLY A 183 -1.54 -12.90 21.78
N PRO A 184 -0.23 -13.16 21.62
CA PRO A 184 0.74 -13.05 22.70
C PRO A 184 0.88 -11.61 23.24
N TYR A 185 0.96 -10.60 22.37
CA TYR A 185 1.12 -9.20 22.77
C TYR A 185 -0.11 -8.67 23.53
N PHE A 186 -1.32 -9.04 23.10
CA PHE A 186 -2.55 -8.70 23.81
C PHE A 186 -2.59 -9.37 25.20
N LYS A 187 -2.23 -10.65 25.30
CA LYS A 187 -2.16 -11.37 26.58
C LYS A 187 -1.13 -10.77 27.54
N SER A 188 0.04 -10.31 27.06
CA SER A 188 1.00 -9.63 27.92
C SER A 188 0.49 -8.28 28.41
N TYR A 189 -0.13 -7.48 27.53
CA TYR A 189 -0.70 -6.19 27.89
C TYR A 189 -1.78 -6.31 28.97
N VAL A 190 -2.74 -7.24 28.81
CA VAL A 190 -3.82 -7.49 29.79
C VAL A 190 -3.30 -8.03 31.14
N ARG A 191 -2.13 -8.67 31.16
CA ARG A 191 -1.52 -9.16 32.41
C ARG A 191 -0.75 -8.07 33.17
N GLU A 192 -0.36 -7.00 32.48
CA GLU A 192 0.49 -5.92 33.00
C GLU A 192 -0.30 -4.60 33.21
N SER A 193 -1.61 -4.61 32.90
CA SER A 193 -2.57 -3.52 33.13
C SER A 193 -3.49 -3.82 34.31
#